data_AF-A0A2N5YKQ8-F1
#
_entry.id   AF-A0A2N5YKQ8-F1
#
_cell.length_a   1.000
_cell.length_b   1.000
_cell.length_c   1.000
_cell.angle_alpha   90.00
_cell.angle_beta   90.00
_cell.angle_gamma   90.00
#
_symmetry.space_group_name_H-M   'P 1'
#
loop_
_entity.id
_entity.type
_entity.pdbx_description
1 polymer ?
#
loop_
_entity_poly.entity_id
_entity_poly.type
_entity_poly.pdbx_seq_one_letter_code
_entity_poly.pdbx_strand_id
1 'polypeptide(L)'
;MKKIFSIVLIAAITSFFMAACTPDEDIDPDDNTDVRDAIEGLWQVDENANPTSKSDKIFYQVYIEPDTSTANEILISNFYQLGMQFYAVGKVTERAIRIDPQEIGGGYYIEGNGTITSDYKTINWDYTVDPGDGMMQVQALYTKDE
;
A
#
# COMPACT_ATOMS: atom_id res chain seq x y z
N MET A 1 -73.29 -0.86 -8.57
CA MET A 1 -72.73 -0.28 -7.34
C MET A 1 -71.99 -1.34 -6.55
N LYS A 2 -70.71 -1.07 -6.23
CA LYS A 2 -69.89 -1.52 -5.07
C LYS A 2 -68.50 -2.03 -5.49
N LYS A 3 -67.52 -1.17 -5.24
CA LYS A 3 -66.09 -1.47 -5.13
C LYS A 3 -65.86 -2.28 -3.84
N ILE A 4 -64.98 -3.27 -3.88
CA ILE A 4 -64.26 -3.84 -2.72
C ILE A 4 -63.05 -4.60 -3.28
N PHE A 5 -61.83 -4.08 -3.20
CA PHE A 5 -60.87 -3.99 -2.08
C PHE A 5 -59.96 -5.23 -1.91
N SER A 6 -58.65 -4.95 -1.91
CA SER A 6 -57.54 -5.64 -1.24
C SER A 6 -57.04 -7.01 -1.75
N ILE A 7 -55.81 -7.08 -2.27
CA ILE A 7 -54.52 -7.37 -1.56
C ILE A 7 -54.45 -8.83 -1.07
N VAL A 8 -53.67 -9.68 -1.75
CA VAL A 8 -52.82 -10.80 -1.25
C VAL A 8 -51.94 -11.20 -2.47
N LEU A 9 -50.67 -10.75 -2.58
CA LEU A 9 -49.43 -11.36 -2.07
C LEU A 9 -49.19 -12.81 -2.55
N ILE A 10 -48.00 -13.07 -3.11
CA ILE A 10 -47.20 -14.33 -3.17
C ILE A 10 -46.44 -14.29 -4.51
N ALA A 11 -45.24 -13.72 -4.55
CA ALA A 11 -43.99 -14.37 -4.16
C ALA A 11 -43.65 -15.57 -5.08
N ALA A 12 -43.09 -15.26 -6.25
CA ALA A 12 -42.25 -16.18 -7.01
C ALA A 12 -41.50 -15.36 -8.06
N ILE A 13 -40.20 -15.16 -7.85
CA ILE A 13 -39.13 -15.38 -8.84
C ILE A 13 -37.83 -15.22 -8.05
N THR A 14 -37.40 -16.36 -7.56
CA THR A 14 -36.07 -16.70 -7.08
C THR A 14 -35.00 -16.41 -8.13
N SER A 15 -33.90 -15.84 -7.64
CA SER A 15 -32.49 -16.14 -7.95
C SER A 15 -32.09 -16.40 -9.40
N PHE A 16 -31.22 -15.53 -9.94
CA PHE A 16 -29.88 -15.88 -10.44
C PHE A 16 -29.21 -14.65 -11.08
N PHE A 17 -28.26 -14.02 -10.39
CA PHE A 17 -27.09 -13.33 -10.95
C PHE A 17 -26.02 -13.38 -9.85
N MET A 18 -25.36 -14.52 -9.66
CA MET A 18 -24.05 -14.83 -10.25
C MET A 18 -23.06 -13.66 -10.17
N ALA A 19 -22.22 -13.73 -9.14
CA ALA A 19 -20.83 -13.33 -9.07
C ALA A 19 -20.34 -12.24 -10.04
N ALA A 20 -20.10 -11.05 -9.51
CA ALA A 20 -19.12 -10.12 -10.04
C ALA A 20 -17.88 -10.13 -9.11
N CYS A 21 -17.20 -11.27 -9.03
CA CYS A 21 -15.74 -11.23 -8.97
C CYS A 21 -15.32 -11.05 -10.42
N THR A 22 -14.91 -9.84 -10.80
CA THR A 22 -13.99 -9.73 -11.93
C THR A 22 -12.80 -10.63 -11.58
N PRO A 23 -12.36 -11.51 -12.49
CA PRO A 23 -11.04 -12.11 -12.37
C PRO A 23 -10.04 -10.97 -12.16
N ASP A 24 -9.28 -11.05 -11.07
CA ASP A 24 -8.05 -10.29 -10.95
C ASP A 24 -7.28 -10.47 -12.26
N GLU A 25 -6.84 -9.35 -12.84
CA GLU A 25 -6.07 -9.34 -14.08
C GLU A 25 -5.02 -10.45 -14.01
N ASP A 26 -5.01 -11.29 -15.05
CA ASP A 26 -4.16 -12.45 -15.21
C ASP A 26 -2.76 -12.15 -14.64
N ILE A 27 -2.46 -12.74 -13.47
CA ILE A 27 -1.08 -12.87 -13.02
C ILE A 27 -0.41 -13.70 -14.11
N ASP A 28 0.41 -13.08 -14.93
CA ASP A 28 1.32 -13.79 -15.81
C ASP A 28 2.24 -14.62 -14.90
N PRO A 29 2.08 -15.96 -14.86
CA PRO A 29 2.90 -16.80 -14.00
C PRO A 29 4.35 -16.93 -14.53
N ASP A 30 4.69 -16.28 -15.64
CA ASP A 30 6.00 -16.32 -16.30
C ASP A 30 6.85 -15.06 -16.09
N ASP A 31 6.39 -14.08 -15.29
CA ASP A 31 7.27 -13.00 -14.84
C ASP A 31 8.12 -13.50 -13.66
N ASN A 32 9.15 -14.30 -13.96
CA ASN A 32 10.19 -14.72 -13.02
C ASN A 32 11.08 -13.54 -12.57
N THR A 33 10.58 -12.31 -12.67
CA THR A 33 11.23 -11.10 -12.17
C THR A 33 11.06 -11.06 -10.66
N ASP A 34 12.18 -11.00 -9.95
CA ASP A 34 12.16 -10.73 -8.52
C ASP A 34 11.47 -9.38 -8.30
N VAL A 35 10.39 -9.36 -7.51
CA VAL A 35 9.62 -8.14 -7.24
C VAL A 35 10.52 -7.02 -6.70
N ARG A 36 11.59 -7.37 -5.97
CA ARG A 36 12.56 -6.41 -5.43
C ARG A 36 13.29 -5.66 -6.54
N ASP A 37 13.67 -6.38 -7.60
CA ASP A 37 14.30 -5.79 -8.78
C ASP A 37 13.30 -4.93 -9.55
N ALA A 38 12.03 -5.36 -9.62
CA ALA A 38 10.96 -4.61 -10.28
C ALA A 38 10.66 -3.27 -9.59
N ILE A 39 10.81 -3.18 -8.25
CA ILE A 39 10.56 -1.96 -7.47
C ILE A 39 11.82 -1.14 -7.13
N GLU A 40 13.01 -1.62 -7.53
CA GLU A 40 14.25 -0.85 -7.36
C GLU A 40 14.14 0.51 -8.08
N GLY A 41 14.62 1.57 -7.42
CA GLY A 41 14.75 2.89 -8.02
C GLY A 41 14.36 4.04 -7.11
N LEU A 42 14.25 5.22 -7.72
CA LEU A 42 13.76 6.44 -7.07
C LEU A 42 12.23 6.48 -7.11
N TRP A 43 11.64 6.93 -6.01
CA TRP A 43 10.20 7.05 -5.85
C TRP A 43 9.84 8.41 -5.28
N GLN A 44 8.87 9.07 -5.90
CA GLN A 44 8.25 10.27 -5.38
C GLN A 44 7.21 9.89 -4.33
N VAL A 45 7.28 10.52 -3.16
CA VAL A 45 6.37 10.30 -2.03
C VAL A 45 5.35 11.45 -1.94
N ASP A 46 4.08 11.12 -1.73
CA ASP A 46 3.02 12.01 -1.24
C ASP A 46 2.56 11.50 0.13
N GLU A 47 3.14 12.02 1.21
CA GLU A 47 2.63 11.81 2.58
C GLU A 47 1.42 12.71 2.78
N ASN A 48 0.31 12.14 3.26
CA ASN A 48 -1.03 12.74 3.31
C ASN A 48 -1.89 12.52 2.06
N ALA A 49 -1.75 11.38 1.37
CA ALA A 49 -2.69 10.94 0.33
C ALA A 49 -4.16 10.81 0.82
N ASN A 50 -4.43 11.01 2.12
CA ASN A 50 -5.79 11.14 2.66
C ASN A 50 -6.45 12.46 2.20
N PRO A 51 -7.53 12.42 1.39
CA PRO A 51 -8.16 13.59 0.78
C PRO A 51 -8.87 14.52 1.79
N THR A 52 -8.95 14.15 3.07
CA THR A 52 -9.64 14.92 4.11
C THR A 52 -8.72 15.78 4.98
N SER A 53 -7.40 15.59 4.86
CA SER A 53 -6.40 16.37 5.60
C SER A 53 -6.05 17.65 4.84
N LYS A 54 -6.32 18.82 5.43
CA LYS A 54 -5.89 20.14 4.94
C LYS A 54 -4.44 20.47 5.35
N SER A 55 -3.57 19.48 5.43
CA SER A 55 -2.15 19.71 5.71
C SER A 55 -1.39 19.94 4.40
N ASP A 56 -0.30 20.70 4.47
CA ASP A 56 0.61 20.90 3.36
C ASP A 56 1.13 19.54 2.90
N LYS A 57 0.83 19.14 1.67
CA LYS A 57 1.35 17.90 1.10
C LYS A 57 2.87 17.89 1.18
N ILE A 58 3.43 16.88 1.84
CA ILE A 58 4.88 16.73 1.95
C ILE A 58 5.32 15.83 0.80
N PHE A 59 6.07 16.41 -0.13
CA PHE A 59 6.67 15.70 -1.24
C PHE A 59 8.17 15.57 -1.02
N TYR A 60 8.69 14.35 -1.12
CA TYR A 60 10.11 14.05 -1.12
C TYR A 60 10.39 12.79 -1.93
N GLN A 61 11.67 12.44 -2.10
CA GLN A 61 12.08 11.22 -2.79
C GLN A 61 12.63 10.19 -1.81
N VAL A 62 12.33 8.92 -2.06
CA VAL A 62 13.01 7.79 -1.44
C VAL A 62 13.73 6.99 -2.51
N TYR A 63 14.71 6.18 -2.08
CA TYR A 63 15.34 5.19 -2.93
C TYR A 63 15.10 3.81 -2.36
N ILE A 64 14.64 2.88 -3.19
CA ILE A 64 14.40 1.49 -2.84
C ILE A 64 15.43 0.62 -3.56
N GLU A 65 16.08 -0.29 -2.83
CA GLU A 65 17.01 -1.28 -3.40
C GLU A 65 16.84 -2.66 -2.73
N PRO A 66 17.14 -3.77 -3.44
CA PRO A 66 17.19 -5.09 -2.82
C PRO A 66 18.28 -5.19 -1.73
N ASP A 67 17.97 -5.82 -0.60
CA ASP A 67 19.01 -6.24 0.33
C ASP A 67 19.73 -7.47 -0.25
N THR A 68 21.02 -7.33 -0.53
CA THR A 68 21.86 -8.40 -1.11
C THR A 68 22.20 -9.52 -0.12
N SER A 69 21.96 -9.31 1.18
CA SER A 69 22.25 -10.28 2.23
C SER A 69 21.07 -11.23 2.52
N THR A 70 19.87 -10.89 2.04
CA THR A 70 18.65 -11.67 2.25
C THR A 70 17.88 -11.90 0.95
N ALA A 71 17.01 -12.91 0.93
CA ALA A 71 16.30 -13.32 -0.28
C ALA A 71 14.98 -12.56 -0.50
N ASN A 72 14.51 -11.81 0.48
CA ASN A 72 13.16 -11.23 0.47
C ASN A 72 13.08 -9.86 1.14
N GLU A 73 14.19 -9.17 1.37
CA GLU A 73 14.17 -7.84 1.96
C GLU A 73 14.67 -6.77 0.98
N ILE A 74 14.22 -5.54 1.24
CA ILE A 74 14.61 -4.31 0.56
C ILE A 74 15.04 -3.28 1.60
N LEU A 75 15.87 -2.34 1.17
CA LEU A 75 16.26 -1.16 1.92
C LEU A 75 15.55 0.05 1.32
N ILE A 76 14.87 0.83 2.17
CA ILE A 76 14.12 2.02 1.75
C ILE A 76 14.79 3.25 2.37
N SER A 77 15.67 3.90 1.61
CA SER A 77 16.43 5.07 2.06
C SER A 77 15.58 6.34 2.07
N ASN A 78 15.85 7.23 3.03
CA ASN A 78 15.11 8.48 3.25
C ASN A 78 13.62 8.28 3.61
N PHE A 79 13.26 7.11 4.15
CA PHE A 79 11.90 6.85 4.66
C PHE A 79 11.50 7.92 5.69
N TYR A 80 10.28 8.46 5.59
CA TYR A 80 9.80 9.57 6.42
C TYR A 80 10.71 10.81 6.40
N GLN A 81 11.40 11.04 5.28
CA GLN A 81 12.29 12.17 5.07
C GLN A 81 13.45 12.28 6.10
N LEU A 82 13.87 11.16 6.69
CA LEU A 82 14.90 11.16 7.73
C LEU A 82 16.33 11.37 7.19
N GLY A 83 16.52 11.31 5.88
CA GLY A 83 17.79 11.46 5.17
C GLY A 83 18.23 10.18 4.47
N MET A 84 18.96 10.32 3.36
CA MET A 84 19.42 9.20 2.52
C MET A 84 20.39 8.23 3.22
N GLN A 85 21.01 8.65 4.32
CA GLN A 85 21.90 7.82 5.13
C GLN A 85 21.16 6.84 6.05
N PHE A 86 19.85 7.00 6.22
CA PHE A 86 19.01 6.11 7.02
C PHE A 86 18.03 5.37 6.11
N TYR A 87 17.82 4.09 6.40
CA TYR A 87 16.90 3.25 5.65
C TYR A 87 16.00 2.44 6.58
N ALA A 88 14.78 2.19 6.13
CA ALA A 88 13.91 1.17 6.70
C ALA A 88 14.15 -0.17 6.01
N VAL A 89 14.10 -1.26 6.77
CA VAL A 89 14.13 -2.63 6.21
C VAL A 89 12.70 -3.13 6.00
N GLY A 90 12.35 -3.48 4.77
CA GLY A 90 11.04 -4.03 4.40
C GLY A 90 11.15 -5.46 3.88
N LYS A 91 10.28 -6.35 4.35
CA LYS A 91 10.13 -7.72 3.85
C LYS A 91 9.11 -7.78 2.73
N VAL A 92 9.52 -8.24 1.56
CA VAL A 92 8.67 -8.40 0.38
C VAL A 92 8.05 -9.80 0.37
N THR A 93 6.75 -9.88 0.10
CA THR A 93 6.04 -11.14 -0.15
C THR A 93 4.99 -10.88 -1.23
N GLU A 94 5.20 -11.46 -2.41
CA GLU A 94 4.39 -11.19 -3.60
C GLU A 94 4.32 -9.68 -3.87
N ARG A 95 3.14 -9.07 -3.71
CA ARG A 95 2.89 -7.63 -3.92
C ARG A 95 2.76 -6.84 -2.62
N ALA A 96 3.19 -7.41 -1.49
CA ALA A 96 3.16 -6.75 -0.19
C ALA A 96 4.57 -6.51 0.33
N ILE A 97 4.74 -5.39 1.03
CA ILE A 97 5.94 -5.03 1.79
C ILE A 97 5.54 -4.88 3.24
N ARG A 98 6.27 -5.52 4.16
CA ARG A 98 6.07 -5.40 5.60
C ARG A 98 7.31 -4.81 6.24
N ILE A 99 7.15 -3.69 6.93
CA ILE A 99 8.16 -3.12 7.83
C ILE A 99 7.82 -3.61 9.24
N ASP A 100 8.61 -4.54 9.76
CA ASP A 100 8.52 -4.91 11.18
C ASP A 100 9.01 -3.75 12.06
N PRO A 101 8.54 -3.66 13.33
CA PRO A 101 8.97 -2.62 14.27
C PRO A 101 10.49 -2.50 14.35
N GLN A 102 10.99 -1.30 14.05
CA GLN A 102 12.41 -0.99 14.06
C GLN A 102 12.65 0.48 14.44
N GLU A 103 13.83 0.76 14.96
CA GLU A 103 14.30 2.12 15.19
C GLU A 103 15.23 2.53 14.05
N ILE A 104 14.96 3.68 13.44
CA ILE A 104 15.82 4.30 12.43
C ILE A 104 16.11 5.76 12.78
N GLY A 105 17.13 6.36 12.17
CA GLY A 105 17.42 7.78 12.34
C GLY A 105 17.81 8.24 13.75
N GLY A 106 18.08 7.31 14.68
CA GLY A 106 18.50 7.62 16.06
C GLY A 106 17.36 8.05 16.97
N GLY A 107 16.16 7.48 16.79
CA GLY A 107 15.04 7.67 17.72
C GLY A 107 13.65 7.58 17.12
N TYR A 108 13.53 7.31 15.81
CA TYR A 108 12.24 7.14 15.14
C TYR A 108 11.86 5.66 15.11
N TYR A 109 10.80 5.30 15.80
CA TYR A 109 10.24 3.95 15.77
C TYR A 109 9.21 3.86 14.65
N ILE A 110 9.42 2.93 13.72
CA ILE A 110 8.57 2.73 12.54
C ILE A 110 8.09 1.29 12.42
N GLU A 111 6.87 1.12 11.94
CA GLU A 111 6.30 -0.16 11.48
C GLU A 111 5.22 0.13 10.44
N GLY A 112 4.95 -0.79 9.53
CA GLY A 112 3.93 -0.54 8.53
C GLY A 112 3.85 -1.58 7.41
N ASN A 113 2.92 -1.34 6.49
CA ASN A 113 2.69 -2.20 5.34
C ASN A 113 2.56 -1.36 4.06
N GLY A 114 3.16 -1.86 2.98
CA GLY A 114 3.08 -1.32 1.64
C GLY A 114 2.40 -2.32 0.70
N THR A 115 1.57 -1.85 -0.22
CA THR A 115 0.94 -2.66 -1.27
C THR A 115 1.37 -2.15 -2.64
N ILE A 116 2.00 -3.02 -3.43
CA ILE A 116 2.58 -2.74 -4.75
C ILE A 116 1.50 -2.99 -5.82
N THR A 117 1.32 -2.05 -6.75
CA THR A 117 0.39 -2.21 -7.89
C THR A 117 0.88 -3.26 -8.90
N SER A 118 -0.02 -3.75 -9.74
CA SER A 118 0.26 -4.80 -10.73
C SER A 118 1.43 -4.44 -11.66
N ASP A 119 1.55 -3.15 -11.99
CA ASP A 119 2.54 -2.56 -12.91
C ASP A 119 3.86 -2.14 -12.25
N TYR A 120 4.04 -2.35 -10.95
CA TYR A 120 5.22 -1.94 -10.17
C TYR A 120 5.52 -0.44 -10.20
N LYS A 121 4.54 0.41 -10.53
CA LYS A 121 4.72 1.87 -10.60
C LYS A 121 4.23 2.62 -9.37
N THR A 122 3.46 1.96 -8.51
CA THR A 122 2.86 2.58 -7.32
C THR A 122 2.98 1.67 -6.10
N ILE A 123 3.26 2.26 -4.93
CA ILE A 123 3.18 1.57 -3.63
C ILE A 123 2.29 2.41 -2.70
N ASN A 124 1.20 1.80 -2.21
CA ASN A 124 0.33 2.42 -1.21
C ASN A 124 0.80 1.99 0.18
N TRP A 125 1.12 2.97 1.02
CA TRP A 125 1.66 2.75 2.36
C TRP A 125 0.67 3.13 3.45
N ASP A 126 0.63 2.29 4.48
CA ASP A 126 0.00 2.55 5.77
C ASP A 126 1.00 2.16 6.86
N TYR A 127 1.53 3.14 7.59
CA TYR A 127 2.60 2.96 8.57
C TYR A 127 2.47 3.91 9.74
N THR A 128 3.15 3.58 10.83
CA THR A 128 3.23 4.44 12.01
C THR A 128 4.65 4.95 12.20
N VAL A 129 4.77 6.17 12.74
CA VAL A 129 6.03 6.77 13.16
C VAL A 129 5.87 7.32 14.58
N ASP A 130 6.80 6.99 15.48
CA ASP A 130 6.91 7.58 16.81
C ASP A 130 8.31 8.20 16.99
N PRO A 131 8.43 9.53 17.03
CA PRO A 131 9.70 10.22 17.27
C PRO A 131 10.06 10.32 18.77
N GLY A 132 9.33 9.63 19.65
CA GLY A 132 9.54 9.59 21.10
C GLY A 132 8.54 10.41 21.92
N ASP A 133 7.59 11.09 21.27
CA ASP A 133 6.51 11.85 21.92
C ASP A 133 5.11 11.30 21.64
N GLY A 134 5.02 10.19 20.89
CA GLY A 134 3.78 9.49 20.60
C GLY A 134 3.71 9.01 19.16
N MET A 135 3.00 7.89 18.99
CA MET A 135 2.79 7.27 17.70
C MET A 135 1.81 8.07 16.82
N MET A 136 2.21 8.29 15.58
CA MET A 136 1.40 8.91 14.52
C MET A 136 1.15 7.91 13.40
N GLN A 137 -0.08 7.87 12.90
CA GLN A 137 -0.45 7.10 11.72
C GLN A 137 -0.21 7.93 10.46
N VAL A 138 0.42 7.34 9.46
CA VAL A 138 0.72 7.96 8.16
C VAL A 138 0.20 7.08 7.04
N GLN A 139 -0.37 7.74 6.03
CA GLN A 139 -0.71 7.14 4.75
C GLN A 139 0.07 7.86 3.67
N ALA A 140 0.77 7.12 2.82
CA ALA A 140 1.58 7.68 1.76
C ALA A 140 1.38 6.95 0.44
N LEU A 141 1.50 7.69 -0.65
CA LEU A 141 1.53 7.15 -2.00
C LEU A 141 2.95 7.32 -2.55
N TYR A 142 3.59 6.22 -2.93
CA TYR A 142 4.87 6.26 -3.60
C TYR A 142 4.63 6.00 -5.08
N THR A 143 5.13 6.88 -5.94
CA THR A 143 5.07 6.76 -7.40
C THR A 143 6.49 6.65 -7.95
N LYS A 144 6.76 5.64 -8.79
CA LYS A 144 8.09 5.42 -9.35
C LYS A 144 8.48 6.58 -10.27
N ASP A 145 9.69 7.09 -10.11
CA ASP A 145 10.27 8.11 -10.99
C ASP A 145 10.77 7.42 -12.28
N GLU A 146 10.32 7.89 -13.45
CA GLU A 146 10.62 7.26 -14.77
C GLU A 146 11.98 7.68 -15.35
#